data_AF-A0A842LC08-F1
#
_entry.id   AF-A0A842LC08-F1
#
_cell.length_a   1.000
_cell.length_b   1.000
_cell.length_c   1.000
_cell.angle_alpha   90.00
_cell.angle_beta   90.00
_cell.angle_gamma   90.00
#
_symmetry.space_group_name_H-M   'P 1'
#
loop_
_entity.id
_entity.type
_entity.pdbx_description
1 polymer ?
#
loop_
_entity_poly.entity_id
_entity_poly.type
_entity_poly.pdbx_seq_one_letter_code
_entity_poly.pdbx_strand_id
1 'polypeptide(L)'
;MAKSLLGIDLLEVKVAKEKELGRKLTKDEKMELFENELKKLREGKHNPQRIVHEKELESYLADGLQFVSVISSQRTLIMKG
;
A
#
# COMPACT_ATOMS: atom_id res chain seq x y z
N MET A 1 5.61 -9.68 12.84
CA MET A 1 6.31 -8.38 12.89
C MET A 1 5.88 -7.58 11.65
N ALA A 2 4.79 -6.81 11.73
CA ALA A 2 4.30 -6.01 10.61
C ALA A 2 5.10 -4.70 10.58
N LYS A 3 6.23 -4.73 9.89
CA LYS A 3 7.18 -3.61 9.85
C LYS A 3 6.73 -2.66 8.74
N SER A 4 6.14 -1.52 9.15
CA SER A 4 5.98 -0.27 8.40
C SER A 4 6.19 -0.38 6.88
N LEU A 5 5.11 -0.50 6.11
CA LEU A 5 5.18 -0.19 4.67
C LEU A 5 5.32 1.32 4.57
N LEU A 6 6.44 1.82 4.04
CA LEU A 6 6.61 3.25 3.71
C LEU A 6 6.70 4.25 4.87
N GLY A 7 7.02 3.81 6.09
CA GLY A 7 6.90 4.68 7.27
C GLY A 7 5.44 5.00 7.63
N ILE A 8 4.49 4.38 6.93
CA ILE A 8 3.09 4.32 7.29
C ILE A 8 2.89 2.97 7.97
N ASP A 9 2.52 3.01 9.24
CA ASP A 9 1.97 1.83 9.85
C ASP A 9 0.54 1.65 9.30
N LEU A 10 0.40 0.75 8.32
CA LEU A 10 -0.91 0.40 7.74
C LEU A 10 -1.91 -0.04 8.82
N LEU A 11 -1.41 -0.57 9.93
CA LEU A 11 -2.23 -0.90 11.08
C LEU A 11 -2.73 0.37 11.78
N GLU A 12 -1.87 1.37 12.01
CA GLU A 12 -2.26 2.65 12.60
C GLU A 12 -3.25 3.42 11.74
N VAL A 13 -3.00 3.54 10.43
CA VAL A 13 -3.92 4.21 9.49
C VAL A 13 -5.29 3.57 9.52
N LYS A 14 -5.34 2.25 9.47
CA LYS A 14 -6.58 1.49 9.57
C LYS A 14 -7.27 1.75 10.92
N VAL A 15 -6.53 1.65 12.03
CA VAL A 15 -7.08 1.83 13.38
C VAL A 15 -7.63 3.25 13.58
N ALA A 16 -6.91 4.26 13.10
CA ALA A 16 -7.34 5.65 13.15
C ALA A 16 -8.66 5.86 12.40
N LYS A 17 -8.78 5.31 11.17
CA LYS A 17 -9.99 5.45 10.37
C LYS A 17 -11.17 4.63 10.90
N GLU A 18 -10.93 3.44 11.43
CA GLU A 18 -11.97 2.63 12.11
C GLU A 18 -12.49 3.33 13.38
N LYS A 19 -11.60 4.02 14.12
CA LYS A 19 -11.96 4.82 15.28
C LYS A 19 -12.78 6.07 14.89
N GLU A 20 -12.41 6.74 13.80
CA GLU A 20 -13.15 7.89 13.25
C GLU A 20 -14.57 7.49 12.82
N LEU A 21 -14.72 6.34 12.15
CA LEU A 21 -16.01 5.85 11.66
C LEU A 21 -16.85 5.15 12.72
N GLY A 22 -16.27 4.84 13.90
CA GLY A 22 -16.94 4.07 14.95
C GLY A 22 -17.28 2.63 14.55
N ARG A 23 -16.72 2.13 13.44
CA ARG A 23 -16.95 0.78 12.91
C ARG A 23 -15.70 0.24 12.23
N LYS A 24 -15.65 -1.08 12.08
CA LYS A 24 -14.60 -1.72 11.27
C LYS A 24 -14.78 -1.37 9.80
N LEU A 25 -13.67 -1.15 9.12
CA LEU A 25 -13.63 -0.94 7.68
C LEU A 25 -13.86 -2.28 6.98
N THR A 26 -14.61 -2.28 5.89
CA THR A 26 -14.70 -3.44 5.00
C THR A 26 -13.35 -3.68 4.29
N LYS A 27 -13.22 -4.79 3.58
CA LYS A 27 -11.99 -5.07 2.81
C LYS A 27 -11.74 -4.01 1.74
N ASP A 28 -12.81 -3.54 1.09
CA ASP A 28 -12.72 -2.56 0.01
C ASP A 28 -12.38 -1.18 0.56
N GLU A 29 -13.01 -0.76 1.67
CA GLU A 29 -12.71 0.53 2.32
C GLU A 29 -11.28 0.58 2.89
N LYS A 30 -10.79 -0.53 3.44
CA LYS A 30 -9.38 -0.65 3.85
C LYS A 30 -8.46 -0.42 2.66
N MET A 31 -8.84 -0.96 1.51
CA MET A 31 -8.02 -0.92 0.33
C MET A 31 -7.95 0.48 -0.27
N GLU A 32 -9.09 1.15 -0.36
CA GLU A 32 -9.19 2.54 -0.79
C GLU A 32 -8.41 3.47 0.15
N LEU A 33 -8.50 3.25 1.47
CA LEU A 33 -7.73 3.98 2.46
C LEU A 33 -6.22 3.85 2.21
N PHE A 34 -5.73 2.62 1.99
CA PHE A 34 -4.32 2.39 1.72
C PHE A 34 -3.87 2.99 0.39
N GLU A 35 -4.66 2.86 -0.68
CA GLU A 35 -4.35 3.50 -1.97
C GLU A 35 -4.25 5.03 -1.86
N ASN A 36 -5.17 5.65 -1.12
CA ASN A 36 -5.20 7.09 -0.91
C ASN A 36 -4.01 7.58 -0.09
N GLU A 37 -3.64 6.90 1.00
CA GLU A 37 -2.46 7.28 1.79
C GLU A 37 -1.17 7.14 0.98
N LEU A 38 -1.07 6.10 0.15
CA LEU A 38 0.06 5.96 -0.76
C LEU A 38 0.09 7.01 -1.85
N LYS A 39 -1.08 7.43 -2.34
CA LYS A 39 -1.20 8.51 -3.32
C LYS A 39 -0.71 9.84 -2.73
N LYS A 40 -1.11 10.17 -1.49
CA LYS A 40 -0.62 11.37 -0.78
C LYS A 40 0.90 11.37 -0.62
N LEU A 41 1.49 10.21 -0.32
CA LEU A 41 2.95 10.10 -0.25
C LEU A 41 3.64 10.35 -1.59
N ARG A 42 3.03 9.93 -2.71
CA ARG A 42 3.56 10.18 -4.07
C ARG A 42 3.46 11.65 -4.48
N GLU A 43 2.41 12.34 -4.05
CA GLU A 43 2.20 13.76 -4.34
C GLU A 43 3.12 14.66 -3.51
N GLY A 44 3.47 14.25 -2.28
CA GLY A 44 4.30 15.05 -1.36
C GLY A 44 5.82 14.85 -1.49
N LYS A 45 6.28 13.70 -1.98
CA LYS A 45 7.71 13.40 -2.22
C LYS A 45 7.81 12.45 -3.41
N HIS A 46 8.91 12.51 -4.18
CA HIS A 46 9.31 11.50 -5.16
C HIS A 46 9.35 10.11 -4.49
N ASN A 47 8.20 9.47 -4.31
CA ASN A 47 8.09 8.17 -3.69
C ASN A 47 7.98 7.15 -4.84
N PRO A 48 9.04 6.40 -5.13
CA PRO A 48 9.07 5.45 -6.23
C PRO A 48 8.22 4.19 -5.98
N GLN A 49 7.52 4.12 -4.86
CA GLN A 49 6.79 2.93 -4.43
C GLN A 49 5.33 2.93 -4.91
N ARG A 50 4.87 1.76 -5.37
CA ARG A 50 3.58 1.55 -6.01
C ARG A 50 2.97 0.22 -5.57
N ILE A 51 1.68 0.22 -5.25
CA ILE A 51 0.92 -1.03 -5.13
C ILE A 51 0.49 -1.45 -6.52
N VAL A 52 0.72 -2.71 -6.84
CA VAL A 52 0.29 -3.34 -8.07
C VAL A 52 -0.48 -4.61 -7.76
N HIS A 53 -1.36 -5.01 -8.68
CA HIS A 53 -1.96 -6.32 -8.59
C HIS A 53 -0.92 -7.40 -8.85
N GLU A 54 -1.11 -8.57 -8.25
CA GLU A 54 -0.27 -9.75 -8.49
C GLU A 54 -0.15 -10.07 -9.98
N LYS A 55 -1.26 -9.93 -10.73
CA LYS A 55 -1.30 -10.13 -12.19
C LYS A 55 -0.41 -9.17 -12.98
N GLU A 56 -0.11 -8.00 -12.42
CA GLU A 56 0.73 -6.98 -13.07
C GLU A 56 2.17 -7.04 -12.56
N LEU A 57 2.42 -7.78 -11.47
CA LEU A 57 3.70 -7.81 -10.78
C LEU A 57 4.85 -8.23 -11.70
N GLU A 58 4.68 -9.33 -12.44
CA GLU A 58 5.71 -9.84 -13.36
C GLU A 58 6.14 -8.79 -14.40
N SER A 59 5.18 -8.06 -14.98
CA SER A 59 5.48 -7.01 -15.96
C SER A 59 6.34 -5.90 -15.35
N TYR A 60 6.00 -5.46 -14.13
CA TYR A 60 6.76 -4.41 -13.47
C TYR A 60 8.15 -4.87 -13.01
N LEU A 61 8.29 -6.14 -12.59
CA LEU A 61 9.60 -6.70 -12.26
C LEU A 61 10.49 -6.78 -13.52
N ALA A 62 9.92 -7.14 -14.67
CA ALA A 62 10.62 -7.15 -15.96
C ALA A 62 11.09 -5.75 -16.39
N ASP A 63 10.32 -4.71 -16.06
CA ASP A 63 10.67 -3.30 -16.28
C ASP A 63 11.72 -2.76 -15.29
N GLY A 64 12.28 -3.62 -14.44
CA GLY A 64 13.36 -3.27 -13.51
C GLY A 64 12.88 -2.67 -12.19
N LEU A 65 11.59 -2.74 -11.87
CA LEU A 65 11.10 -2.42 -10.53
C LEU A 65 11.43 -3.56 -9.55
N GLN A 66 11.62 -3.21 -8.29
CA GLN A 66 11.98 -4.15 -7.22
C GLN A 66 10.77 -4.48 -6.36
N PHE A 67 10.64 -5.75 -6.00
CA PHE A 67 9.67 -6.20 -5.01
C PHE A 67 10.04 -5.68 -3.61
N VAL A 68 9.06 -5.16 -2.88
CA VAL A 68 9.23 -4.70 -1.49
C VAL A 68 8.53 -5.65 -0.52
N SER A 69 7.22 -5.85 -0.67
CA SER A 69 6.45 -6.70 0.25
C SER A 69 5.03 -7.01 -0.27
N VAL A 70 4.43 -8.10 0.22
CA VAL A 70 3.03 -8.44 -0.03
C VAL A 70 2.12 -7.75 0.98
N ILE A 71 1.09 -7.06 0.49
CA ILE A 71 0.08 -6.38 1.34
C ILE A 71 -1.15 -7.27 1.52
N SER A 72 -1.55 -7.97 0.46
CA SER A 72 -2.60 -8.98 0.49
C SER A 72 -2.33 -10.02 -0.59
N SER A 73 -3.09 -11.12 -0.59
CA SER A 73 -2.93 -12.20 -1.58
C SER A 73 -3.04 -11.76 -3.04
N GLN A 74 -3.54 -10.55 -3.33
CA GLN A 74 -3.67 -10.03 -4.69
C GLN A 74 -2.89 -8.73 -4.92
N ARG A 75 -2.19 -8.23 -3.91
CA ARG A 75 -1.57 -6.90 -3.95
C ARG A 75 -0.18 -6.88 -3.35
N THR A 76 0.72 -6.31 -4.14
CA THR A 76 2.15 -6.29 -3.85
C THR A 76 2.66 -4.87 -3.97
N LEU A 77 3.53 -4.48 -3.05
CA LEU A 77 4.27 -3.23 -3.12
C LEU A 77 5.57 -3.45 -3.90
N ILE A 78 5.77 -2.62 -4.91
CA ILE A 78 7.00 -2.54 -5.70
C ILE A 78 7.60 -1.14 -5.62
N MET A 79 8.90 -1.02 -5.92
CA MET A 79 9.65 0.23 -5.89
C MET A 79 10.48 0.38 -7.16
N LYS A 80 10.52 1.57 -7.75
CA LYS A 80 11.51 1.91 -8.78
C LYS A 80 12.86 2.20 -8.13
N GLY A 81 13.91 1.51 -8.56
CA GLY A 81 15.29 1.72 -8.13
C GLY A 81 15.85 3.07 -8.56
#